data_AF-A0A5K0YZR2-F1
#
_entry.id   AF-A0A5K0YZR2-F1
#
_cell.length_a   1.000
_cell.length_b   1.000
_cell.length_c   1.000
_cell.angle_alpha   90.00
_cell.angle_beta   90.00
_cell.angle_gamma   90.00
#
_symmetry.space_group_name_H-M   'P 1'
#
loop_
_entity.id
_entity.type
_entity.pdbx_description
1 polymer ?
#
loop_
_entity_poly.entity_id
_entity_poly.type
_entity_poly.pdbx_seq_one_letter_code
_entity_poly.pdbx_strand_id
1 'polypeptide(L)' 'DAEELRIKEETGATIRCFPFEQPEGLKTCFMTGNPANEVAIFAKSY' A
#
# COMPACT_ATOMS: atom_id res chain seq x y z
N ASP A 1 -7.13 7.44 1.38
CA ASP A 1 -7.90 6.90 2.53
C ASP A 1 -8.99 5.92 2.13
N ALA A 2 -9.83 6.21 1.13
CA ALA A 2 -10.89 5.28 0.70
C ALA A 2 -10.34 3.91 0.27
N GLU A 3 -9.19 3.90 -0.41
CA GLU A 3 -8.51 2.69 -0.89
C GLU A 3 -7.87 1.91 0.26
N GLU A 4 -7.30 2.59 1.26
CA GLU A 4 -6.78 1.94 2.46
C GLU A 4 -7.91 1.28 3.26
N LEU A 5 -9.05 1.97 3.39
CA LEU A 5 -10.23 1.41 4.04
C LEU A 5 -10.72 0.16 3.30
N ARG A 6 -10.75 0.20 1.96
CA ARG A 6 -11.09 -0.97 1.14
C ARG A 6 -10.13 -2.14 1.38
N ILE A 7 -8.82 -1.90 1.41
CA ILE A 7 -7.82 -2.94 1.74
C ILE A 7 -8.09 -3.53 3.12
N LYS A 8 -8.39 -2.68 4.11
CA LYS A 8 -8.69 -3.12 5.47
C LYS A 8 -9.97 -3.97 5.54
N GLU A 9 -11.02 -3.59 4.84
CA GLU A 9 -12.28 -4.34 4.81
C GLU A 9 -12.15 -5.67 4.05
N GLU A 10 -11.46 -5.67 2.90
CA GLU A 10 -11.29 -6.87 2.07
C GLU A 10 -10.26 -7.84 2.65
N THR A 11 -9.19 -7.34 3.27
CA THR A 11 -8.03 -8.16 3.67
C THR A 11 -7.72 -8.15 5.15
N GLY A 12 -8.22 -7.17 5.92
CA GLY A 12 -7.83 -6.94 7.32
C GLY A 12 -6.44 -6.35 7.51
N ALA A 13 -5.72 -6.04 6.44
CA ALA A 13 -4.39 -5.43 6.51
C ALA A 13 -4.47 -3.90 6.52
N THR A 14 -3.53 -3.25 7.21
CA THR A 14 -3.38 -1.78 7.25
C THR A 14 -1.95 -1.36 6.89
N ILE A 15 -1.78 -0.10 6.51
CA ILE A 15 -0.45 0.46 6.23
C ILE A 15 0.36 0.51 7.52
N ARG A 16 1.59 -0.01 7.48
CA ARG A 16 2.51 0.02 8.63
C ARG A 16 3.58 1.08 8.47
N CYS A 17 4.20 1.13 7.29
CA CYS A 17 5.22 2.13 6.98
C CYS A 17 5.46 2.23 5.48
N PHE A 18 6.09 3.34 5.10
CA PHE A 18 6.77 3.52 3.83
C PHE A 18 8.27 3.34 4.10
N PRO A 19 8.96 2.36 3.49
CA PRO A 19 10.39 2.20 3.66
C PRO A 19 11.13 3.46 3.21
N PHE A 20 12.24 3.82 3.88
CA PHE A 20 13.05 4.95 3.43
C PHE A 20 13.89 4.61 2.19
N GLU A 21 14.38 3.38 2.10
CA GLU A 21 15.09 2.87 0.93
C GLU A 21 14.09 2.12 0.04
N GLN A 22 13.75 2.71 -1.09
CA GLN A 22 12.80 2.13 -2.05
C GLN A 22 13.43 2.04 -3.43
N PRO A 23 13.15 0.96 -4.19
CA PRO A 23 13.67 0.82 -5.54
C PRO A 23 13.09 1.90 -6.44
N GLU A 24 13.97 2.67 -7.08
CA GLU A 24 13.59 3.75 -7.99
C GLU A 24 12.69 3.28 -9.15
N GLY A 25 11.90 4.20 -9.68
CA GLY A 25 11.01 3.99 -10.82
C GLY A 25 9.53 3.92 -10.45
N LEU A 26 8.69 4.27 -11.43
CA LEU A 26 7.23 4.22 -11.31
C LEU A 26 6.78 2.79 -11.00
N LYS A 27 6.00 2.64 -9.93
CA LYS A 27 5.33 1.39 -9.57
C LYS A 27 3.87 1.48 -9.97
N THR A 28 3.15 0.38 -9.81
CA THR A 28 1.71 0.32 -10.04
C THR A 28 1.03 -0.04 -8.73
N CYS A 29 0.05 0.75 -8.34
CA CYS A 29 -0.80 0.45 -7.19
C CYS A 29 -1.55 -0.85 -7.45
N PHE A 30 -1.38 -1.85 -6.58
CA PHE A 30 -2.03 -3.16 -6.75
C PHE A 30 -3.57 -3.10 -6.61
N MET A 31 -4.13 -2.08 -5.95
CA MET A 31 -5.57 -1.92 -5.79
C MET A 31 -6.24 -1.17 -6.93
N THR A 32 -5.60 -0.11 -7.43
CA THR A 32 -6.24 0.81 -8.39
C THR A 32 -5.64 0.75 -9.80
N GLY A 33 -4.48 0.12 -9.96
CA GLY A 33 -3.74 0.11 -11.23
C GLY A 33 -3.08 1.44 -11.58
N ASN A 34 -3.21 2.47 -10.73
CA ASN A 34 -2.60 3.77 -10.97
C ASN A 34 -1.09 3.76 -10.75
N PRO A 35 -0.34 4.67 -11.41
CA PRO A 35 1.08 4.85 -11.12
C PRO A 35 1.29 5.29 -9.67
N ALA A 36 2.26 4.67 -9.00
CA ALA A 36 2.64 4.95 -7.62
C ALA A 36 4.13 5.31 -7.58
N ASN A 37 4.44 6.35 -6.81
CA ASN A 37 5.82 6.83 -6.63
C ASN A 37 6.53 6.09 -5.48
N GLU A 38 5.77 5.49 -4.57
CA GLU A 38 6.27 4.89 -3.34
C GLU A 38 5.57 3.55 -3.07
N VAL A 39 6.26 2.68 -2.32
CA VAL A 39 5.78 1.37 -1.89
C VAL A 39 5.42 1.45 -0.41
N ALA A 40 4.19 1.07 -0.08
CA ALA A 40 3.73 0.92 1.30
C ALA A 40 3.77 -0.55 1.73
N ILE A 41 4.19 -0.80 2.97
CA ILE A 41 4.14 -2.13 3.58
C ILE A 41 2.81 -2.30 4.33
N PHE A 42 2.06 -3.33 3.93
CA PHE A 42 0.80 -3.70 4.57
C PHE A 42 0.99 -4.94 5.44
N ALA A 43 0.35 -4.95 6.61
CA ALA A 43 0.30 -6.14 7.47
C ALA A 43 -1.03 -6.22 8.23
N LYS A 44 -1.42 -7.45 8.60
CA LYS A 44 -2.50 -7.66 9.57
C LYS A 44 -1.97 -7.36 10.97
N SER A 45 -2.63 -6.48 11.69
CA SER A 45 -2.37 -6.29 13.12
C SER A 45 -3.27 -7.22 13.94
N TYR A 46 -2.76 -7.63 15.11
CA TYR A 46 -3.51 -8.37 16.13
C TYR A 46 -4.73 -7.60 16.62
#